data_AF-A0A563U9P2-F1
#
_entry.id   AF-A0A563U9P2-F1
#
_cell.length_a   1.000
_cell.length_b   1.000
_cell.length_c   1.000
_cell.angle_alpha   90.00
_cell.angle_beta   90.00
_cell.angle_gamma   90.00
#
_symmetry.space_group_name_H-M   'P 1'
#
loop_
_entity.id
_entity.type
_entity.pdbx_description
1 polymer ?
#
loop_
_entity_poly.entity_id
_entity_poly.type
_entity_poly.pdbx_seq_one_letter_code
_entity_poly.pdbx_strand_id
1 'polypeptide(L)'
;MKQLPASLLAQQERGLEIRIMPNDLRSHKKYYYALTEYPDHDIVLIDDDIFYRSTMIEDMRKYADVNPQCVIAQFGKTMLWNDLDKLKPYVSWPLVITETKPRDDIFFGTGGGVLINKRHLSGDALNKDLFIELAPTADDVWINAMCRLQGTKVVKTKYYSYHLPVLSPNDSTLFDVNESLNDITITAVNAHYVSNNAGVFDKK
;
A
#
# COMPACT_ATOMS: atom_id res chain seq x y z
N MET A 1 9.35 -28.78 8.99
CA MET A 1 9.53 -27.38 8.51
C MET A 1 9.89 -27.44 7.04
N LYS A 2 9.26 -26.65 6.17
CA LYS A 2 9.78 -26.49 4.81
C LYS A 2 11.15 -25.82 4.92
N GLN A 3 12.17 -26.47 4.38
CA GLN A 3 13.52 -25.92 4.34
C GLN A 3 13.53 -24.78 3.32
N LEU A 4 13.95 -23.59 3.75
CA LEU A 4 14.08 -22.44 2.86
C LEU A 4 15.20 -22.67 1.84
N PRO A 5 15.14 -22.09 0.62
CA PRO A 5 16.21 -22.22 -0.36
C PRO A 5 17.55 -21.71 0.18
N ALA A 6 18.64 -22.42 -0.10
CA ALA A 6 19.98 -22.04 0.36
C ALA A 6 20.40 -20.65 -0.16
N SER A 7 20.00 -20.29 -1.38
CA SER A 7 20.25 -18.96 -1.97
C SER A 7 19.58 -17.83 -1.19
N LEU A 8 18.40 -18.09 -0.60
CA LEU A 8 17.66 -17.14 0.22
C LEU A 8 18.32 -17.02 1.60
N LEU A 9 18.72 -18.14 2.21
CA LEU A 9 19.44 -18.15 3.49
C LEU A 9 20.79 -17.41 3.40
N ALA A 10 21.50 -17.53 2.28
CA ALA A 10 22.75 -16.80 2.04
C ALA A 10 22.55 -15.27 2.02
N GLN A 11 21.35 -14.76 1.74
CA GLN A 11 21.10 -13.31 1.82
C GLN A 11 21.08 -12.80 3.28
N GLN A 12 20.94 -13.67 4.27
CA GLN A 12 20.98 -13.26 5.67
C GLN A 12 22.35 -12.68 6.05
N GLU A 13 23.44 -13.15 5.44
CA GLU A 13 24.79 -12.59 5.58
C GLU A 13 24.89 -11.14 5.06
N ARG A 14 23.96 -10.74 4.17
CA ARG A 14 23.86 -9.39 3.61
C ARG A 14 22.84 -8.51 4.35
N GLY A 15 22.28 -9.00 5.46
CA GLY A 15 21.33 -8.28 6.30
C GLY A 15 19.86 -8.62 6.08
N LEU A 16 19.52 -9.63 5.27
CA LEU A 16 18.13 -10.11 5.18
C LEU A 16 17.72 -10.78 6.49
N GLU A 17 16.60 -10.36 7.06
CA GLU A 17 15.97 -11.06 8.17
C GLU A 17 14.71 -11.81 7.69
N ILE A 18 14.65 -13.12 7.93
CA ILE A 18 13.51 -13.96 7.56
C ILE A 18 12.80 -14.38 8.83
N ARG A 19 11.53 -14.00 8.99
CA ARG A 19 10.73 -14.36 10.15
C ARG A 19 9.47 -15.11 9.74
N ILE A 20 9.27 -16.28 10.35
CA ILE A 20 8.04 -17.05 10.16
C ILE A 20 7.03 -16.58 11.20
N MET A 21 5.94 -15.95 10.74
CA MET A 21 4.92 -15.37 11.60
C MET A 21 3.76 -16.34 11.86
N PRO A 22 3.15 -16.31 13.06
CA PRO A 22 1.89 -16.99 13.31
C PRO A 22 0.76 -16.35 12.50
N ASN A 23 -0.36 -17.05 12.33
CA ASN A 23 -1.57 -16.56 11.64
C ASN A 23 -1.38 -16.22 10.14
N ASP A 24 -2.34 -16.66 9.33
CA ASP A 24 -2.37 -16.30 7.92
C ASP A 24 -3.09 -14.96 7.70
N LEU A 25 -2.39 -13.84 7.96
CA LEU A 25 -2.90 -12.50 7.67
C LEU A 25 -2.81 -12.11 6.18
N ARG A 26 -2.52 -13.08 5.29
CA ARG A 26 -2.40 -12.87 3.84
C ARG A 26 -1.47 -11.70 3.49
N SER A 27 -1.90 -10.79 2.62
CA SER A 27 -1.14 -9.62 2.18
C SER A 27 -0.82 -8.66 3.35
N HIS A 28 -1.69 -8.60 4.38
CA HIS A 28 -1.52 -7.69 5.52
C HIS A 28 -0.31 -8.01 6.41
N LYS A 29 0.31 -9.19 6.27
CA LYS A 29 1.55 -9.54 7.01
C LYS A 29 2.66 -8.52 6.76
N LYS A 30 2.70 -7.91 5.57
CA LYS A 30 3.81 -7.04 5.14
C LYS A 30 3.96 -5.78 5.98
N TYR A 31 2.85 -5.27 6.53
CA TYR A 31 2.87 -4.08 7.37
C TYR A 31 2.50 -4.38 8.83
N TYR A 32 1.63 -5.36 9.09
CA TYR A 32 1.03 -5.55 10.42
C TYR A 32 2.09 -5.79 11.50
N TYR A 33 3.00 -6.72 11.25
CA TYR A 33 4.05 -7.08 12.21
C TYR A 33 5.06 -5.95 12.39
N ALA A 34 5.52 -5.37 11.28
CA ALA A 34 6.51 -4.30 11.29
C ALA A 34 5.99 -3.04 12.01
N LEU A 35 4.75 -2.62 11.76
CA LEU A 35 4.13 -1.46 12.45
C LEU A 35 3.78 -1.74 13.92
N THR A 36 3.61 -3.00 14.29
CA THR A 36 3.39 -3.39 15.70
C THR A 36 4.70 -3.32 16.49
N GLU A 37 5.78 -3.84 15.92
CA GLU A 37 7.08 -3.93 16.57
C GLU A 37 7.89 -2.63 16.52
N TYR A 38 7.76 -1.87 15.43
CA TYR A 38 8.51 -0.65 15.18
C TYR A 38 7.58 0.56 14.95
N PRO A 39 6.73 0.93 15.94
CA PRO A 39 5.70 1.96 15.76
C PRO A 39 6.27 3.35 15.39
N ASP A 40 7.48 3.66 15.87
CA ASP A 40 8.14 4.95 15.66
C ASP A 40 9.05 4.99 14.43
N HIS A 41 9.15 3.88 13.68
CA HIS A 41 10.04 3.79 12.51
C HIS A 41 9.28 4.05 11.21
N ASP A 42 9.95 4.68 10.26
CA ASP A 42 9.47 4.68 8.88
C ASP A 42 9.72 3.28 8.28
N ILE A 43 8.69 2.73 7.65
CA ILE A 43 8.68 1.38 7.09
C ILE A 43 8.47 1.49 5.59
N VAL A 44 9.36 0.86 4.83
CA VAL A 44 9.23 0.74 3.38
C VAL A 44 8.62 -0.62 3.06
N LEU A 45 7.47 -0.62 2.40
CA LEU A 45 6.80 -1.81 1.89
C LEU A 45 7.15 -1.99 0.40
N ILE A 46 7.57 -3.20 0.06
CA ILE A 46 7.94 -3.64 -1.29
C ILE A 46 7.49 -5.09 -1.49
N ASP A 47 7.28 -5.48 -2.74
CA ASP A 47 7.06 -6.86 -3.15
C ASP A 47 8.40 -7.49 -3.61
N ASP A 48 8.47 -8.82 -3.62
CA ASP A 48 9.66 -9.59 -4.02
C ASP A 48 9.73 -9.87 -5.53
N ASP A 49 8.71 -9.46 -6.28
CA ASP A 49 8.55 -9.67 -7.71
C ASP A 49 8.67 -8.38 -8.54
N ILE A 50 9.23 -7.31 -7.97
CA ILE A 50 9.48 -6.03 -8.65
C ILE A 50 10.96 -5.66 -8.57
N PHE A 51 11.54 -5.27 -9.71
CA PHE A 51 12.87 -4.65 -9.72
C PHE A 51 12.79 -3.18 -9.31
N TYR A 52 13.43 -2.87 -8.18
CA TYR A 52 13.56 -1.50 -7.68
C TYR A 52 14.93 -0.91 -8.00
N ARG A 53 14.97 0.42 -8.14
CA ARG A 53 16.20 1.16 -8.35
C ARG A 53 17.03 1.17 -7.07
N SER A 54 18.35 1.12 -7.19
CA SER A 54 19.26 1.18 -6.03
C SER A 54 19.12 2.47 -5.20
N THR A 55 18.69 3.58 -5.81
CA THR A 55 18.47 4.87 -5.13
C THR A 55 17.06 5.06 -4.56
N MET A 56 16.18 4.06 -4.66
CA MET A 56 14.77 4.20 -4.30
C MET A 56 14.57 4.67 -2.85
N ILE A 57 15.21 4.00 -1.89
CA ILE A 57 15.04 4.30 -0.46
C ILE A 57 15.65 5.67 -0.13
N GLU A 58 16.81 6.00 -0.70
CA GLU A 58 17.46 7.30 -0.52
C GLU A 58 16.53 8.44 -0.99
N ASP A 59 15.91 8.29 -2.16
CA ASP A 59 14.97 9.27 -2.67
C ASP A 59 13.73 9.38 -1.79
N MET A 60 13.13 8.24 -1.39
CA MET A 60 11.96 8.24 -0.51
C MET A 60 12.24 8.94 0.82
N ARG A 61 13.45 8.75 1.37
CA ARG A 61 13.90 9.44 2.58
C ARG A 61 13.92 10.97 2.38
N LYS A 62 14.51 11.45 1.29
CA LYS A 62 14.53 12.90 0.97
C LYS A 62 13.13 13.49 0.87
N TYR A 63 12.20 12.75 0.27
CA TYR A 63 10.79 13.18 0.19
C TYR A 63 10.08 13.15 1.56
N ALA A 64 10.39 12.16 2.40
CA ALA A 64 9.85 12.06 3.75
C ALA A 64 10.38 13.18 4.67
N ASP A 65 11.65 13.57 4.53
CA ASP A 65 12.25 14.66 5.31
C ASP A 65 11.54 15.99 5.06
N VAL A 66 11.14 16.26 3.81
CA VAL A 66 10.42 17.50 3.45
C VAL A 66 8.89 17.38 3.60
N ASN A 67 8.35 16.16 3.72
CA ASN A 67 6.92 15.89 3.94
C ASN A 67 6.69 14.88 5.09
N PRO A 68 7.07 15.19 6.34
CA PRO A 68 7.08 14.21 7.45
C PRO A 68 5.68 13.65 7.82
N GLN A 69 4.63 14.39 7.47
CA GLN A 69 3.22 14.05 7.69
C GLN A 69 2.54 13.44 6.45
N CYS A 70 3.30 12.97 5.47
CA CYS A 70 2.78 12.34 4.27
C CYS A 70 3.30 10.92 4.09
N VAL A 71 2.49 10.09 3.44
CA VAL A 71 2.96 8.83 2.85
C VAL A 71 3.75 9.13 1.59
N ILE A 72 4.87 8.45 1.39
CA ILE A 72 5.70 8.61 0.19
C ILE A 72 5.56 7.37 -0.70
N ALA A 73 5.00 7.53 -1.89
CA ALA A 73 4.74 6.43 -2.82
C ALA A 73 5.59 6.52 -4.09
N GLN A 74 6.08 5.38 -4.59
CA GLN A 74 6.69 5.27 -5.91
C GLN A 74 5.63 5.06 -7.00
N PHE A 75 4.59 4.29 -6.69
CA PHE A 75 3.48 3.97 -7.58
C PHE A 75 2.15 4.44 -7.00
N GLY A 76 1.28 4.95 -7.88
CA GLY A 76 -0.09 5.25 -7.52
C GLY A 76 -0.93 5.68 -8.72
N LYS A 77 -2.25 5.69 -8.51
CA LYS A 77 -3.26 6.17 -9.44
C LYS A 77 -3.99 7.38 -8.85
N THR A 78 -4.43 8.29 -9.70
CA THR A 78 -5.32 9.39 -9.28
C THR A 78 -6.75 8.85 -9.26
N MET A 79 -7.38 8.82 -8.10
CA MET A 79 -8.80 8.49 -7.97
C MET A 79 -9.64 9.48 -8.77
N LEU A 80 -10.69 8.99 -9.41
CA LEU A 80 -11.64 9.81 -10.16
C LEU A 80 -13.04 9.63 -9.58
N TRP A 81 -13.85 10.67 -9.66
CA TRP A 81 -15.26 10.65 -9.24
C TRP A 81 -16.17 11.02 -10.42
N ASN A 82 -17.44 10.64 -10.32
CA ASN A 82 -18.48 11.08 -11.23
C ASN A 82 -19.11 12.40 -10.76
N ASP A 83 -20.09 12.91 -11.53
CA ASP A 83 -20.75 14.19 -11.24
C ASP A 83 -21.63 14.17 -9.97
N LEU A 84 -21.82 13.00 -9.37
CA LEU A 84 -22.50 12.79 -8.09
C LEU A 84 -21.49 12.58 -6.93
N ASP A 85 -20.22 12.95 -7.14
CA ASP A 85 -19.12 12.82 -6.19
C ASP A 85 -18.87 11.37 -5.70
N LYS A 86 -19.37 10.37 -6.46
CA LYS A 86 -19.11 8.95 -6.21
C LYS A 86 -17.89 8.46 -6.95
N LEU A 87 -17.10 7.64 -6.28
CA LEU A 87 -15.85 7.09 -6.81
C LEU A 87 -16.12 6.27 -8.08
N LYS A 88 -15.34 6.50 -9.13
CA LYS A 88 -15.36 5.71 -10.37
C LYS A 88 -14.61 4.38 -10.17
N PRO A 89 -14.89 3.36 -11.00
CA PRO A 89 -14.20 2.07 -10.91
C PRO A 89 -12.68 2.19 -10.94
N TYR A 90 -11.98 1.37 -10.15
CA TYR A 90 -10.52 1.35 -10.01
C TYR A 90 -9.76 1.32 -11.34
N VAL A 91 -10.28 0.54 -12.30
CA VAL A 91 -9.68 0.38 -13.64
C VAL A 91 -9.65 1.69 -14.45
N SER A 92 -10.50 2.67 -14.11
CA SER A 92 -10.56 3.96 -14.80
C SER A 92 -9.54 4.98 -14.30
N TRP A 93 -8.86 4.72 -13.18
CA TRP A 93 -7.98 5.70 -12.55
C TRP A 93 -6.63 5.79 -13.27
N PRO A 94 -6.22 6.99 -13.73
CA PRO A 94 -4.95 7.14 -14.43
C PRO A 94 -3.77 7.01 -13.48
N LEU A 95 -2.66 6.47 -13.99
CA LEU A 95 -1.38 6.46 -13.27
C LEU A 95 -0.91 7.89 -12.95
N VAL A 96 -0.38 8.09 -11.75
CA VAL A 96 0.31 9.33 -11.40
C VAL A 96 1.70 9.29 -12.01
N ILE A 97 1.96 10.11 -13.03
CA ILE A 97 3.23 10.08 -13.78
C ILE A 97 4.37 10.76 -13.00
N THR A 98 4.17 12.00 -12.57
CA THR A 98 5.10 12.74 -11.71
C THR A 98 4.29 13.72 -10.88
N GLU A 99 4.32 13.57 -9.55
CA GLU A 99 3.56 14.46 -8.67
C GLU A 99 4.19 14.53 -7.30
N THR A 100 4.92 15.61 -7.05
CA THR A 100 5.69 15.77 -5.81
C THR A 100 4.95 16.55 -4.74
N LYS A 101 3.73 17.02 -5.01
CA LYS A 101 2.93 17.75 -4.03
C LYS A 101 2.07 16.78 -3.22
N PRO A 102 1.86 17.06 -1.92
CA PRO A 102 0.90 16.32 -1.11
C PRO A 102 -0.51 16.40 -1.68
N ARG A 103 -1.15 15.23 -1.86
CA ARG A 103 -2.49 15.09 -2.42
C ARG A 103 -3.34 14.09 -1.64
N ASP A 104 -4.64 14.35 -1.61
CA ASP A 104 -5.64 13.52 -0.94
C ASP A 104 -6.26 12.46 -1.87
N ASP A 105 -6.09 12.61 -3.18
CA ASP A 105 -6.73 11.82 -4.23
C ASP A 105 -5.81 10.74 -4.86
N ILE A 106 -4.58 10.58 -4.35
CA ILE A 106 -3.67 9.52 -4.82
C ILE A 106 -3.98 8.22 -4.07
N PHE A 107 -4.24 7.15 -4.82
CA PHE A 107 -4.28 5.78 -4.33
C PHE A 107 -2.95 5.08 -4.64
N PHE A 108 -2.18 4.69 -3.63
CA PHE A 108 -0.89 4.01 -3.81
C PHE A 108 -1.02 2.50 -3.66
N GLY A 109 -0.18 1.75 -4.37
CA GLY A 109 -0.03 0.31 -4.15
C GLY A 109 0.95 0.05 -3.02
N THR A 110 0.57 -0.72 -2.00
CA THR A 110 1.43 -1.05 -0.86
C THR A 110 2.62 -1.94 -1.22
N GLY A 111 2.54 -2.67 -2.33
CA GLY A 111 3.64 -3.45 -2.89
C GLY A 111 4.52 -2.69 -3.89
N GLY A 112 4.03 -1.57 -4.44
CA GLY A 112 4.74 -0.80 -5.47
C GLY A 112 5.91 0.06 -4.97
N GLY A 113 6.35 -0.11 -3.71
CA GLY A 113 7.31 0.76 -3.05
C GLY A 113 6.63 1.95 -2.38
N VAL A 114 6.28 1.81 -1.11
CA VAL A 114 5.68 2.87 -0.30
C VAL A 114 6.37 2.99 1.06
N LEU A 115 6.61 4.22 1.51
CA LEU A 115 7.13 4.53 2.83
C LEU A 115 5.98 5.06 3.67
N ILE A 116 5.71 4.35 4.76
CA ILE A 116 4.67 4.67 5.74
C ILE A 116 5.24 4.65 7.16
N ASN A 117 4.56 5.31 8.08
CA ASN A 117 4.77 5.19 9.52
C ASN A 117 3.41 5.05 10.20
N LYS A 118 3.38 4.50 11.42
CA LYS A 118 2.14 4.37 12.20
C LYS A 118 1.36 5.68 12.35
N ARG A 119 2.05 6.81 12.48
CA ARG A 119 1.44 8.16 12.56
C ARG A 119 0.65 8.57 11.31
N HIS A 120 0.89 7.92 10.17
CA HIS A 120 0.19 8.17 8.91
C HIS A 120 -1.17 7.47 8.83
N LEU A 121 -1.45 6.55 9.75
CA LEU A 121 -2.61 5.65 9.68
C LEU A 121 -3.56 5.91 10.84
N SER A 122 -4.85 5.69 10.62
CA SER A 122 -5.84 5.77 11.69
C SER A 122 -5.65 4.65 12.72
N GLY A 123 -6.28 4.80 13.90
CA GLY A 123 -6.18 3.83 15.00
C GLY A 123 -6.59 2.40 14.63
N ASP A 124 -7.45 2.24 13.62
CA ASP A 124 -7.92 0.93 13.17
C ASP A 124 -6.92 0.19 12.29
N ALA A 125 -5.81 0.80 11.86
CA ALA A 125 -4.95 0.20 10.85
C ALA A 125 -4.38 -1.19 11.20
N LEU A 126 -4.22 -1.47 12.50
CA LEU A 126 -3.77 -2.75 13.04
C LEU A 126 -4.91 -3.59 13.64
N ASN A 127 -6.17 -3.25 13.37
CA ASN A 127 -7.32 -4.05 13.75
C ASN A 127 -7.46 -5.25 12.81
N LYS A 128 -6.89 -6.38 13.23
CA LYS A 128 -6.85 -7.62 12.44
C LYS A 128 -8.22 -8.15 12.07
N ASP A 129 -9.19 -8.02 12.96
CA ASP A 129 -10.52 -8.58 12.73
C ASP A 129 -11.20 -7.78 11.62
N LEU A 130 -11.05 -6.45 11.62
CA LEU A 130 -11.59 -5.57 10.58
C LEU A 130 -10.92 -5.78 9.21
N PHE A 131 -9.58 -5.81 9.12
CA PHE A 131 -8.96 -5.94 7.80
C PHE A 131 -9.15 -7.35 7.20
N ILE A 132 -9.24 -8.40 8.02
CA ILE A 132 -9.57 -9.75 7.55
C ILE A 132 -11.00 -9.80 7.03
N GLU A 133 -11.94 -9.11 7.69
CA GLU A 133 -13.34 -9.07 7.28
C GLU A 133 -13.53 -8.21 6.02
N LEU A 134 -13.02 -6.99 6.02
CA LEU A 134 -13.35 -5.97 5.02
C LEU A 134 -12.46 -6.02 3.80
N ALA A 135 -11.19 -6.41 3.94
CA ALA A 135 -10.18 -6.29 2.89
C ALA A 135 -9.19 -7.46 2.81
N PRO A 136 -9.63 -8.74 2.89
CA PRO A 136 -8.77 -9.90 3.17
C PRO A 136 -7.56 -10.11 2.24
N THR A 137 -7.61 -9.58 1.02
CA THR A 137 -6.54 -9.70 0.01
C THR A 137 -6.12 -8.38 -0.61
N ALA A 138 -6.67 -7.25 -0.14
CA ALA A 138 -6.46 -5.92 -0.71
C ALA A 138 -5.97 -4.96 0.38
N ASP A 139 -4.73 -5.21 0.81
CA ASP A 139 -4.09 -4.41 1.84
C ASP A 139 -3.77 -2.98 1.38
N ASP A 140 -3.58 -2.77 0.08
CA ASP A 140 -3.53 -1.46 -0.54
C ASP A 140 -4.82 -0.67 -0.31
N VAL A 141 -6.00 -1.27 -0.52
CA VAL A 141 -7.29 -0.64 -0.22
C VAL A 141 -7.38 -0.31 1.27
N TRP A 142 -7.06 -1.27 2.13
CA TRP A 142 -7.10 -1.06 3.58
C TRP A 142 -6.21 0.09 4.02
N ILE A 143 -4.93 0.07 3.69
CA ILE A 143 -3.97 1.09 4.12
C ILE A 143 -4.31 2.46 3.53
N ASN A 144 -4.78 2.54 2.28
CA ASN A 144 -5.25 3.81 1.72
C ASN A 144 -6.47 4.39 2.46
N ALA A 145 -7.39 3.53 2.92
CA ALA A 145 -8.52 3.95 3.73
C ALA A 145 -8.05 4.49 5.09
N MET A 146 -7.14 3.79 5.75
CA MET A 146 -6.58 4.21 7.05
C MET A 146 -5.85 5.56 6.95
N CYS A 147 -5.09 5.80 5.87
CA CYS A 147 -4.50 7.11 5.59
C CYS A 147 -5.57 8.21 5.46
N ARG A 148 -6.65 7.94 4.73
CA ARG A 148 -7.73 8.91 4.49
C ARG A 148 -8.54 9.22 5.75
N LEU A 149 -8.76 8.23 6.61
CA LEU A 149 -9.39 8.43 7.92
C LEU A 149 -8.51 9.29 8.83
N GLN A 150 -7.18 9.11 8.77
CA GLN A 150 -6.22 9.93 9.49
C GLN A 150 -6.08 11.36 8.92
N GLY A 151 -6.54 11.59 7.68
CA GLY A 151 -6.30 12.83 6.95
C GLY A 151 -4.87 12.95 6.39
N THR A 152 -4.17 11.82 6.24
CA THR A 152 -2.80 11.78 5.72
C THR A 152 -2.79 11.89 4.20
N LYS A 153 -2.01 12.87 3.72
CA LYS A 153 -1.75 13.07 2.29
C LYS A 153 -0.70 12.10 1.76
N VAL A 154 -0.74 11.89 0.45
CA VAL A 154 0.24 11.09 -0.28
C VAL A 154 1.08 12.01 -1.16
N VAL A 155 2.39 11.80 -1.16
CA VAL A 155 3.35 12.40 -2.08
C VAL A 155 3.89 11.30 -2.96
N LYS A 156 3.84 11.49 -4.27
CA LYS A 156 4.44 10.57 -5.21
C LYS A 156 5.87 11.05 -5.57
N THR A 157 6.83 10.14 -5.63
CA THR A 157 8.19 10.55 -6.01
C THR A 157 8.23 11.01 -7.47
N LYS A 158 9.29 11.69 -7.90
CA LYS A 158 9.50 11.99 -9.34
C LYS A 158 9.73 10.75 -10.20
N TYR A 159 9.86 9.56 -9.60
CA TYR A 159 10.05 8.36 -10.38
C TYR A 159 8.85 8.10 -11.27
N TYR A 160 9.06 7.77 -12.54
CA TYR A 160 7.95 7.31 -13.36
C TYR A 160 7.42 6.00 -12.77
N SER A 161 6.10 5.82 -12.71
CA SER A 161 5.44 4.62 -12.18
C SER A 161 5.65 3.41 -13.11
N TYR A 162 6.90 3.01 -13.36
CA TYR A 162 7.26 1.81 -14.09
C TYR A 162 7.48 0.67 -13.10
N HIS A 163 6.59 -0.32 -13.14
CA HIS A 163 6.88 -1.61 -12.54
C HIS A 163 7.67 -2.43 -13.56
N LEU A 164 8.82 -2.92 -13.12
CA LEU A 164 9.59 -3.90 -13.85
C LEU A 164 9.35 -5.25 -13.15
N PRO A 165 8.31 -6.00 -13.54
CA PRO A 165 7.98 -7.24 -12.87
C PRO A 165 9.03 -8.31 -13.15
N VAL A 166 9.23 -9.19 -12.17
CA VAL A 166 9.94 -10.46 -12.35
C VAL A 166 9.03 -11.38 -13.14
N LEU A 167 9.49 -11.84 -14.30
CA LEU A 167 8.70 -12.69 -15.18
C LEU A 167 8.80 -14.15 -14.73
N SER A 168 7.68 -14.71 -14.27
CA SER A 168 7.52 -16.13 -13.95
C SER A 168 6.58 -16.79 -14.98
N PRO A 169 7.04 -17.79 -15.77
CA PRO A 169 6.18 -18.49 -16.71
C PRO A 169 5.06 -19.27 -15.99
N ASN A 170 3.81 -19.03 -16.38
CA ASN A 170 2.58 -19.68 -15.88
C ASN A 170 2.01 -19.19 -14.54
N ASP A 171 2.36 -17.98 -14.07
CA ASP A 171 1.73 -17.41 -12.87
C ASP A 171 0.52 -16.54 -13.20
N SER A 172 -0.64 -16.85 -12.61
CA SER A 172 -1.73 -15.88 -12.42
C SER A 172 -1.43 -15.08 -11.15
N THR A 173 -1.18 -13.78 -11.27
CA THR A 173 -0.75 -12.98 -10.13
C THR A 173 -1.92 -12.51 -9.28
N LEU A 174 -1.68 -12.17 -8.01
CA LEU A 174 -2.69 -11.49 -7.18
C LEU A 174 -3.14 -10.17 -7.81
N PHE A 175 -2.26 -9.52 -8.57
CA PHE A 175 -2.56 -8.30 -9.32
C PHE A 175 -3.69 -8.53 -10.34
N ASP A 176 -3.64 -9.64 -11.10
CA ASP A 176 -4.64 -9.96 -12.13
C ASP A 176 -6.03 -10.23 -11.54
N VAL A 177 -6.07 -10.86 -10.36
CA VAL A 177 -7.34 -11.18 -9.67
C VAL A 177 -7.94 -9.92 -9.02
N ASN A 178 -7.09 -9.06 -8.45
CA ASN A 178 -7.55 -7.92 -7.64
C ASN A 178 -8.11 -6.74 -8.47
N GLU A 179 -7.91 -6.66 -9.79
CA GLU A 179 -8.47 -5.55 -10.58
C GLU A 179 -9.99 -5.40 -10.42
N SER A 180 -10.72 -6.53 -10.34
CA SER A 180 -12.16 -6.54 -10.12
C SER A 180 -12.57 -6.60 -8.64
N LEU A 181 -11.71 -7.15 -7.77
CA LEU A 181 -11.97 -7.26 -6.33
C LEU A 181 -11.71 -5.94 -5.57
N ASN A 182 -10.91 -5.04 -6.14
CA ASN A 182 -10.63 -3.74 -5.53
C ASN A 182 -11.90 -2.92 -5.36
N ASP A 183 -12.77 -2.84 -6.37
CA ASP A 183 -14.02 -2.09 -6.29
C ASP A 183 -14.99 -2.70 -5.24
N ILE A 184 -15.03 -4.02 -5.13
CA ILE A 184 -15.81 -4.74 -4.10
C ILE A 184 -15.29 -4.39 -2.71
N THR A 185 -13.96 -4.47 -2.53
CA THR A 185 -13.32 -4.18 -1.24
C THR A 185 -13.48 -2.73 -0.84
N ILE A 186 -13.31 -1.79 -1.78
CA ILE A 186 -13.56 -0.36 -1.58
C ILE A 186 -15.00 -0.13 -1.13
N THR A 187 -15.97 -0.82 -1.76
CA THR A 187 -17.39 -0.70 -1.39
C THR A 187 -17.63 -1.17 0.05
N ALA A 188 -17.06 -2.31 0.44
CA ALA A 188 -17.18 -2.83 1.81
C ALA A 188 -16.58 -1.89 2.84
N VAL A 189 -15.37 -1.37 2.58
CA VAL A 189 -14.68 -0.41 3.45
C VAL A 189 -15.45 0.92 3.53
N ASN A 190 -15.97 1.42 2.40
CA ASN A 190 -16.82 2.62 2.38
C ASN A 190 -18.08 2.44 3.21
N ALA A 191 -18.75 1.29 3.11
CA ALA A 191 -19.96 1.00 3.86
C ALA A 191 -19.71 0.91 5.39
N HIS A 192 -18.53 0.45 5.79
CA HIS A 192 -18.13 0.41 7.19
C HIS A 192 -17.80 1.82 7.73
N TYR A 193 -17.04 2.61 6.98
CA TYR A 193 -16.61 3.95 7.38
C TYR A 193 -17.40 5.06 6.66
N VAL A 194 -18.68 5.21 7.02
CA VAL A 194 -19.56 6.27 6.50
C VAL A 194 -19.60 7.47 7.43
N SER A 195 -19.45 8.67 6.89
CA SER A 195 -19.69 9.93 7.59
C SER A 195 -20.36 10.93 6.63
N ASN A 196 -21.40 11.64 7.08
CA ASN A 196 -22.14 12.61 6.26
C ASN A 196 -22.60 12.05 4.89
N ASN A 197 -23.09 10.80 4.85
CA ASN A 197 -23.51 10.08 3.64
C ASN A 197 -22.40 9.85 2.58
N ALA A 198 -21.13 10.03 2.95
CA ALA A 198 -19.97 9.76 2.13
C ALA A 198 -19.10 8.66 2.77
N GLY A 199 -18.64 7.72 1.95
CA GLY A 199 -17.63 6.74 2.36
C GLY A 199 -16.24 7.36 2.42
N VAL A 200 -15.27 6.65 3.02
CA VAL A 200 -13.87 7.11 3.14
C VAL A 200 -13.19 7.44 1.80
N PHE A 201 -13.59 6.80 0.71
CA PHE A 201 -13.08 7.06 -0.64
C PHE A 201 -13.98 7.99 -1.49
N ASP A 202 -15.16 8.35 -1.00
CA ASP A 202 -16.00 9.34 -1.67
C ASP A 202 -15.39 10.74 -1.52
N LYS A 203 -15.73 11.63 -2.44
CA LYS A 203 -15.22 13.00 -2.41
C LYS A 203 -15.89 13.76 -1.26
N LYS A 204 -15.07 14.40 -0.42
CA LYS A 204 -15.50 15.21 0.72
C LYS A 204 -15.67 16.68 0.33
#